data_AF-E8N240-F1
#
_entry.id   AF-E8N240-F1
#
_cell.length_a   1.000
_cell.length_b   1.000
_cell.length_c   1.000
_cell.angle_alpha   90.00
_cell.angle_beta   90.00
_cell.angle_gamma   90.00
#
_symmetry.space_group_name_H-M   'P 1'
#
loop_
_entity.id
_entity.type
_entity.pdbx_description
1 polymer ?
#
loop_
_entity_poly.entity_id
_entity_poly.type
_entity_poly.pdbx_seq_one_letter_code
_entity_poly.pdbx_strand_id
1 'polypeptide(L)'
;MKRPRWIVGAWLLVNLIGLAALGLGWMALNDIFHDYVSPQVLAEVGIEASPPEWTQTSGEWSMVLITWAFLLALMALNVLIAGWFFLRRPYS
;
A
#
# COMPACT_ATOMS: atom_id res chain seq x y z
N MET A 1 -15.45 2.30 31.71
CA MET A 1 -15.77 3.56 31.02
C MET A 1 -16.38 3.24 29.66
N LYS A 2 -17.60 3.69 29.35
CA LYS A 2 -18.21 3.51 28.02
C LYS A 2 -17.42 4.37 27.03
N ARG A 3 -16.53 3.77 26.23
CA ARG A 3 -15.89 4.50 25.12
C ARG A 3 -16.99 4.91 24.15
N PRO A 4 -17.10 6.20 23.77
CA PRO A 4 -18.18 6.61 22.93
C PRO A 4 -17.97 6.04 21.52
N ARG A 5 -19.00 5.39 20.98
CA ARG A 5 -18.92 4.64 19.70
C ARG A 5 -18.46 5.50 18.53
N TRP A 6 -18.72 6.82 18.58
CA TRP A 6 -18.28 7.76 17.57
C TRP A 6 -16.74 7.86 17.46
N ILE A 7 -15.99 7.69 18.55
CA ILE A 7 -14.52 7.69 18.50
C ILE A 7 -14.03 6.47 17.73
N VAL A 8 -14.60 5.30 18.01
CA VAL A 8 -14.25 4.05 17.29
C VAL A 8 -14.67 4.14 15.82
N GLY A 9 -15.82 4.74 15.53
CA GLY A 9 -16.29 4.99 14.16
C GLY A 9 -15.38 5.94 13.38
N ALA A 10 -14.98 7.07 13.98
CA ALA A 10 -14.05 8.02 13.37
C ALA A 10 -12.67 7.38 13.13
N TRP A 11 -12.18 6.59 14.11
CA TRP A 11 -10.94 5.84 13.96
C TRP A 11 -11.02 4.82 12.81
N LEU A 12 -12.11 4.06 12.71
CA LEU A 12 -12.32 3.11 11.62
C LEU A 12 -12.33 3.82 10.25
N LEU A 13 -13.00 4.97 10.15
CA LEU A 13 -13.04 5.76 8.91
C LEU A 13 -11.63 6.21 8.48
N VAL A 14 -10.83 6.73 9.41
CA VAL A 14 -9.43 7.13 9.12
C VAL A 14 -8.60 5.95 8.64
N ASN A 15 -8.76 4.77 9.25
CA ASN A 15 -8.04 3.57 8.82
C ASN A 15 -8.48 3.08 7.43
N LEU A 16 -9.77 3.18 7.11
CA LEU A 16 -10.27 2.83 5.77
C LEU A 16 -9.74 3.79 4.70
N ILE A 17 -9.71 5.11 4.98
CA ILE A 17 -9.10 6.11 4.09
C ILE A 17 -7.59 5.82 3.93
N GLY A 18 -6.90 5.51 5.03
CA GLY A 18 -5.48 5.14 5.00
C GLY A 18 -5.21 3.88 4.18
N LEU A 19 -6.07 2.86 4.29
CA LEU A 19 -5.97 1.64 3.49
C LEU A 19 -6.20 1.91 2.00
N ALA A 20 -7.18 2.75 1.67
CA ALA A 20 -7.43 3.16 0.29
C ALA A 20 -6.24 3.94 -0.30
N ALA A 21 -5.67 4.88 0.47
CA ALA A 21 -4.48 5.63 0.07
C ALA A 21 -3.27 4.72 -0.14
N LEU A 22 -3.08 3.71 0.73
CA LEU A 22 -2.06 2.68 0.55
C LEU A 22 -2.32 1.87 -0.74
N GLY A 23 -3.55 1.44 -0.98
CA GLY A 23 -3.90 0.74 -2.23
C GLY A 23 -3.56 1.54 -3.48
N LEU A 24 -3.89 2.84 -3.50
CA LEU A 24 -3.55 3.74 -4.61
C LEU A 24 -2.04 3.91 -4.77
N GLY A 25 -1.28 4.05 -3.67
CA GLY A 25 0.18 4.14 -3.73
C GLY A 25 0.83 2.85 -4.24
N TRP A 26 0.27 1.68 -3.90
CA TRP A 26 0.71 0.41 -4.47
C TRP A 26 0.46 0.34 -5.98
N MET A 27 -0.71 0.78 -6.44
CA MET A 27 -1.01 0.85 -7.88
C MET A 27 -0.01 1.75 -8.61
N ALA A 28 0.30 2.92 -8.04
CA ALA A 28 1.29 3.83 -8.62
C ALA A 28 2.71 3.22 -8.64
N LEU A 29 3.11 2.49 -7.60
CA LEU A 29 4.40 1.78 -7.60
C LEU A 29 4.45 0.68 -8.65
N ASN A 30 3.35 -0.05 -8.83
CA ASN A 30 3.26 -1.09 -9.84
C ASN A 30 3.31 -0.49 -11.25
N ASP A 31 2.65 0.65 -11.45
CA ASP A 31 2.74 1.43 -12.68
C ASP A 31 4.19 1.84 -12.94
N ILE A 32 4.82 2.55 -11.98
CA ILE A 32 6.23 2.95 -12.07
C ILE A 32 7.15 1.75 -12.39
N PHE A 33 6.98 0.62 -11.69
CA PHE A 33 7.80 -0.57 -11.89
C PHE A 33 7.71 -1.13 -13.32
N HIS A 34 6.54 -1.01 -13.98
CA HIS A 34 6.31 -1.53 -15.33
C HIS A 34 6.40 -0.46 -16.43
N ASP A 35 6.31 0.82 -16.09
CA ASP A 35 6.31 1.97 -17.00
C ASP A 35 7.73 2.54 -17.23
N TYR A 36 8.74 2.00 -16.54
CA TYR A 36 10.12 2.14 -17.01
C TYR A 36 10.24 1.46 -18.36
N VAL A 37 10.50 2.26 -19.40
CA VAL A 37 10.59 1.84 -20.80
C VAL A 37 11.15 0.43 -20.89
N SER A 38 10.27 -0.53 -21.18
CA SER A 38 10.65 -1.93 -21.04
C SER A 38 11.81 -2.17 -22.01
N PRO A 39 12.88 -2.87 -21.58
CA PRO A 39 13.97 -3.21 -22.47
C PRO A 39 13.48 -3.88 -23.75
N GLN A 40 12.33 -4.58 -23.70
CA GLN A 40 11.67 -5.14 -24.86
C GLN A 40 11.16 -4.05 -25.83
N VAL A 41 10.48 -3.01 -25.34
CA VAL A 41 9.99 -1.90 -26.17
C VAL A 41 11.15 -1.12 -26.80
N LEU A 42 12.23 -0.87 -26.05
CA LEU A 42 13.43 -0.21 -26.59
C LEU A 42 14.12 -1.06 -27.68
N ALA A 43 14.19 -2.37 -27.47
CA ALA A 43 14.72 -3.31 -28.46
C ALA A 43 13.86 -3.38 -29.73
N GLU A 44 12.53 -3.27 -29.63
CA GLU A 44 11.61 -3.25 -30.78
C GLU A 44 11.79 -2.03 -31.69
N VAL A 45 12.21 -0.87 -31.15
CA VAL A 45 12.55 0.33 -31.95
C VAL A 45 14.04 0.43 -32.29
N GLY A 46 14.82 -0.63 -32.08
CA GLY A 46 16.25 -0.69 -32.45
C GLY A 46 17.15 0.16 -31.56
N ILE A 47 16.68 0.53 -30.36
CA ILE A 47 17.47 1.25 -29.37
C ILE A 47 18.05 0.21 -28.41
N GLU A 48 19.34 -0.10 -28.58
CA GLU A 48 20.11 -0.83 -27.56
C GLU A 48 20.41 0.13 -26.39
N ALA A 49 19.40 0.38 -25.56
CA ALA A 49 19.57 1.13 -24.32
C ALA A 49 19.64 0.16 -23.15
N SER A 50 20.82 0.07 -22.53
CA SER A 50 20.92 -0.47 -21.18
C SER A 50 20.07 0.40 -20.24
N PRO A 51 19.25 -0.18 -19.36
CA PRO A 51 18.55 0.58 -18.34
C PRO A 51 19.54 1.46 -17.57
N PRO A 52 19.22 2.73 -17.27
CA PRO A 52 20.11 3.59 -16.48
C PRO A 52 20.51 2.91 -15.16
N GLU A 53 21.74 3.10 -14.66
CA GLU A 53 22.21 2.44 -13.42
C GLU A 53 21.27 2.61 -12.22
N TRP A 54 20.59 3.76 -12.11
CA TRP A 54 19.61 4.02 -11.04
C TRP A 54 18.34 3.16 -11.12
N THR A 55 18.09 2.46 -12.24
CA THR A 55 17.02 1.46 -12.38
C THR A 55 17.45 0.06 -11.91
N GLN A 56 18.75 -0.18 -11.71
CA GLN A 56 19.30 -1.46 -11.26
C GLN A 56 19.27 -1.62 -9.72
N THR A 57 18.50 -0.80 -9.02
CA THR A 57 18.44 -0.79 -7.54
C THR A 57 17.52 -1.88 -6.99
N SER A 58 17.75 -3.13 -7.38
CA SER A 58 16.94 -4.29 -6.96
C SER A 58 16.82 -4.45 -5.43
N GLY A 59 17.86 -4.07 -4.69
CA GLY A 59 17.86 -4.02 -3.23
C GLY A 59 16.93 -2.94 -2.66
N GLU A 60 16.91 -1.75 -3.27
CA GLU A 60 16.01 -0.66 -2.86
C GLU A 60 14.56 -1.01 -3.14
N TRP A 61 14.27 -1.59 -4.31
CA TRP A 61 12.94 -2.09 -4.65
C TRP A 61 12.47 -3.17 -3.67
N SER A 62 13.36 -4.10 -3.29
CA SER A 62 13.02 -5.11 -2.27
C SER A 62 12.66 -4.48 -0.93
N MET A 63 13.40 -3.45 -0.49
CA MET A 63 13.07 -2.70 0.73
C MET A 63 11.72 -1.99 0.62
N VAL A 64 11.45 -1.31 -0.50
CA VAL A 64 10.16 -0.65 -0.76
C VAL A 64 9.01 -1.64 -0.70
N LEU A 65 9.13 -2.79 -1.35
CA LEU A 65 8.10 -3.84 -1.37
C LEU A 65 7.84 -4.40 0.04
N ILE A 66 8.90 -4.67 0.81
CA ILE A 66 8.78 -5.17 2.19
C ILE A 66 8.10 -4.12 3.08
N THR A 67 8.50 -2.85 2.99
CA THR A 67 7.88 -1.75 3.75
C THR A 67 6.40 -1.62 3.39
N TRP A 68 6.06 -1.67 2.11
CA TRP A 68 4.67 -1.60 1.65
C TRP A 68 3.82 -2.76 2.13
N ALA A 69 4.32 -4.00 2.03
CA ALA A 69 3.64 -5.18 2.54
C ALA A 69 3.40 -5.09 4.05
N PHE A 70 4.38 -4.60 4.81
CA PHE A 70 4.27 -4.39 6.25
C PHE A 70 3.21 -3.34 6.60
N LEU A 71 3.21 -2.19 5.91
CA LEU A 71 2.22 -1.12 6.13
C LEU A 71 0.80 -1.57 5.79
N LEU A 72 0.61 -2.30 4.68
CA LEU A 72 -0.67 -2.89 4.32
C LEU A 72 -1.17 -3.87 5.38
N ALA A 73 -0.30 -4.77 5.86
CA ALA A 73 -0.63 -5.72 6.91
C ALA A 73 -1.04 -5.03 8.22
N LEU A 74 -0.27 -4.02 8.66
CA LEU A 74 -0.59 -3.22 9.85
C LEU A 74 -1.92 -2.48 9.71
N MET A 75 -2.17 -1.86 8.55
CA MET A 75 -3.40 -1.11 8.32
C MET A 75 -4.61 -2.04 8.27
N ALA A 76 -4.50 -3.18 7.59
CA ALA A 76 -5.53 -4.21 7.57
C ALA A 76 -5.85 -4.71 8.99
N LEU A 77 -4.81 -4.98 9.80
CA LEU A 77 -4.99 -5.38 11.20
C LEU A 77 -5.71 -4.31 12.03
N ASN A 78 -5.35 -3.02 11.85
CA ASN A 78 -6.05 -1.93 12.54
C ASN A 78 -7.52 -1.83 12.15
N VAL A 79 -7.85 -1.99 10.86
CA VAL A 79 -9.24 -2.03 10.38
C VAL A 79 -10.00 -3.18 11.04
N LEU A 80 -9.42 -4.38 11.10
CA LEU A 80 -10.04 -5.55 11.74
C LEU A 80 -10.29 -5.32 13.24
N ILE A 81 -9.31 -4.78 13.97
CA ILE A 81 -9.43 -4.49 15.40
C ILE A 81 -10.49 -3.42 15.66
N ALA A 82 -10.44 -2.32 14.91
CA ALA A 82 -11.40 -1.22 15.02
C ALA A 82 -12.83 -1.67 14.67
N GLY A 83 -12.97 -2.45 13.59
CA GLY A 83 -14.23 -3.04 13.16
C GLY A 83 -14.80 -3.98 14.22
N TRP A 84 -13.96 -4.85 14.80
CA TRP A 84 -14.35 -5.71 15.91
C TRP A 84 -14.90 -4.91 17.10
N PHE A 85 -14.18 -3.88 17.56
CA PHE A 85 -14.63 -3.03 18.65
C PHE A 85 -15.91 -2.24 18.33
N PHE A 86 -16.09 -1.83 17.06
CA PHE A 86 -17.27 -1.11 16.62
C PHE A 86 -18.53 -2.00 16.61
N LEU A 87 -18.36 -3.26 16.16
CA LEU A 87 -19.42 -4.25 16.03
C LEU A 87 -19.80 -4.89 17.37
N ARG A 88 -18.85 -5.04 18.30
CA ARG A 88 -19.13 -5.53 19.65
C ARG A 88 -20.07 -4.54 20.35
N ARG A 89 -21.37 -4.86 20.39
CA ARG A 89 -22.31 -4.14 21.27
C ARG A 89 -21.82 -4.31 22.72
N PRO A 90 -21.87 -3.27 23.57
CA PRO A 90 -21.89 -3.55 25.00
C PRO A 90 -23.09 -4.48 25.21
N TYR A 91 -22.85 -5.68 25.74
CA TYR A 91 -23.92 -6.58 26.15
C TYR A 91 -24.85 -5.74 27.03
N SER A 92 -26.06 -5.53 26.52
CA SER A 92 -27.17 -4.92 27.23
C SER A 92 -27.45 -5.71 28.50
#